data_AF-A0A5K3FYK6-F1
#
_entry.id   AF-A0A5K3FYK6-F1
#
_cell.length_a   1.000
_cell.length_b   1.000
_cell.length_c   1.000
_cell.angle_alpha   90.00
_cell.angle_beta   90.00
_cell.angle_gamma   90.00
#
_symmetry.space_group_name_H-M   'P 1'
#
loop_
_entity.id
_entity.type
_entity.pdbx_description
1 polymer ?
#
loop_
_entity_poly.entity_id
_entity_poly.type
_entity_poly.pdbx_seq_one_letter_code
_entity_poly.pdbx_strand_id
1 'polypeptide(L)'
;MLKSVLHQSFLAIVGFHNQVKSKFIRITLALPKFVPTARRLLEGGFIFSAAQTHSYAVFEANVDFVTRFMVDADLTGGSWIELPATKYLVRRLPPSRKTTCQLEVDVAYNDVSTHATSGEWSKIAPIRVLSFDILCASQNGDSPIPEHDAVIQIASVVKNYGESRPFIRNVFTLGSCIPVFGSDVICCATEAEMLKKWASFVRKTDPDLITGYGIHKFDLPYLVDRCTHLGISSSLCLGRVIGSASILGENRAVSIDGRIQYDLSKVVLRDHRLRSYTLNAVSFHFLQEQTEYIPPRAVTDLQNGDDRTRRRLAAYCLKNAHLPLRIFDKLQSFVNDVEMSRITGVRFTDLLEQGPQAKIFSQLLRIARASGFVVPTVKSNGRDEYTGATVFEPVCGFYDEPIITLDFSSFYPSIIIAHNLCYTTLLAPTPTSAHTDAASLLSAHNLSPDDCTRTPAGCYFVKKHIHEGLLPRLLRELLAARQTAKRELAVETDPFKRRILDSRQLALKTCANFVYGFTGSHPGVLPCPQIASSVTGFGREMLESTKRWVEETVTVANGRQHNAEVIYGDTDCVMCRFGVSTVGEAIDVGRLAAELISGTFLDPVKLEFRKVKLID
;
A
#
# COMPACT_ATOMS: atom_id res chain seq x y z
N MET A 1 -24.38 -9.56 24.24
CA MET A 1 -23.91 -8.96 22.96
C MET A 1 -23.35 -7.57 23.19
N LEU A 2 -24.12 -6.68 23.82
CA LEU A 2 -23.69 -5.37 24.32
C LEU A 2 -22.79 -5.50 25.56
N LYS A 3 -21.73 -4.68 25.64
CA LYS A 3 -20.79 -4.62 26.77
C LYS A 3 -20.90 -3.30 27.55
N SER A 4 -20.99 -2.16 26.87
CA SER A 4 -21.19 -0.86 27.50
C SER A 4 -21.74 0.17 26.53
N VAL A 5 -22.33 1.24 27.08
CA VAL A 5 -22.86 2.40 26.37
C VAL A 5 -22.33 3.64 27.08
N LEU A 6 -21.58 4.50 26.39
CA LEU A 6 -20.97 5.69 26.98
C LEU A 6 -21.30 6.94 26.15
N HIS A 7 -21.68 8.02 26.83
CA HIS A 7 -21.82 9.33 26.20
C HIS A 7 -20.45 10.00 26.07
N GLN A 8 -20.13 10.46 24.86
CA GLN A 8 -18.88 11.14 24.57
C GLN A 8 -19.14 12.32 23.62
N SER A 9 -18.23 13.28 23.59
CA SER A 9 -18.32 14.46 22.73
C SER A 9 -17.19 14.43 21.70
N PHE A 10 -17.57 14.36 20.41
CA PHE A 10 -16.63 14.30 19.29
C PHE A 10 -17.02 15.31 18.21
N LEU A 11 -16.09 15.56 17.28
CA LEU A 11 -16.35 16.28 16.04
C LEU A 11 -16.63 15.28 14.91
N ALA A 12 -17.61 15.56 14.06
CA ALA A 12 -17.78 14.80 12.83
C ALA A 12 -16.75 15.29 11.80
N ILE A 13 -16.08 14.36 11.09
CA ILE A 13 -15.03 14.74 10.14
C ILE A 13 -15.55 15.43 8.86
N VAL A 14 -16.78 15.13 8.45
CA VAL A 14 -17.36 15.64 7.20
C VAL A 14 -18.11 16.94 7.49
N GLY A 15 -17.68 18.02 6.82
CA GLY A 15 -18.21 19.36 7.02
C GLY A 15 -17.53 20.11 8.16
N PHE A 16 -17.52 21.42 8.08
CA PHE A 16 -17.10 22.31 9.15
C PHE A 16 -18.28 22.63 10.06
N HIS A 17 -18.10 22.47 11.38
CA HIS A 17 -19.17 22.59 12.39
C HIS A 17 -18.81 23.60 13.50
N ASN A 18 -18.08 24.67 13.20
CA ASN A 18 -17.63 25.69 14.18
C ASN A 18 -16.87 25.10 15.39
N GLN A 19 -16.19 23.95 15.22
CA GLN A 19 -15.57 23.20 16.31
C GLN A 19 -16.53 22.81 17.45
N VAL A 20 -17.84 22.82 17.20
CA VAL A 20 -18.84 22.41 18.17
C VAL A 20 -18.89 20.89 18.22
N LYS A 21 -18.58 20.33 19.39
CA LYS A 21 -18.65 18.88 19.60
C LYS A 21 -20.10 18.43 19.74
N SER A 22 -20.48 17.44 18.95
CA SER A 22 -21.78 16.77 19.09
C SER A 22 -21.71 15.65 20.12
N LYS A 23 -22.85 15.30 20.71
CA LYS A 23 -22.96 14.16 21.62
C LYS A 23 -23.09 12.88 20.81
N PHE A 24 -22.21 11.92 21.08
CA PHE A 24 -22.20 10.59 20.49
C PHE A 24 -22.40 9.52 21.56
N ILE A 25 -22.89 8.36 21.12
CA ILE A 25 -23.02 7.17 21.96
C ILE A 25 -22.00 6.15 21.47
N ARG A 26 -21.01 5.84 22.33
CA ARG A 26 -20.08 4.74 22.08
C ARG A 26 -20.69 3.44 22.56
N ILE A 27 -20.93 2.52 21.62
CA ILE A 27 -21.48 1.19 21.87
C ILE A 27 -20.35 0.17 21.79
N THR A 28 -20.04 -0.47 22.92
CA THR A 28 -19.04 -1.55 22.95
C THR A 28 -19.73 -2.91 22.83
N LEU A 29 -19.22 -3.77 21.95
CA LEU A 29 -19.73 -5.13 21.75
C LEU A 29 -18.76 -6.17 22.30
N ALA A 30 -19.28 -7.36 22.63
CA ALA A 30 -18.47 -8.44 23.17
C ALA A 30 -17.51 -9.07 22.14
N LEU A 31 -17.94 -9.16 20.87
CA LEU A 31 -17.16 -9.78 19.79
C LEU A 31 -17.23 -8.94 18.51
N PRO A 32 -16.15 -8.87 17.72
CA PRO A 32 -16.11 -8.10 16.47
C PRO A 32 -17.19 -8.50 15.46
N LYS A 33 -17.53 -9.80 15.38
CA LYS A 33 -18.56 -10.34 14.47
C LYS A 33 -19.95 -9.74 14.67
N PHE A 34 -20.19 -9.07 15.80
CA PHE A 34 -21.46 -8.42 16.10
C PHE A 34 -21.57 -7.00 15.53
N VAL A 35 -20.48 -6.36 15.12
CA VAL A 35 -20.47 -5.00 14.57
C VAL A 35 -21.35 -4.87 13.31
N PRO A 36 -21.25 -5.77 12.29
CA PRO A 36 -22.09 -5.66 11.10
C PRO A 36 -23.58 -5.79 11.39
N THR A 37 -23.96 -6.65 12.34
CA THR A 37 -25.36 -6.81 12.76
C THR A 37 -25.86 -5.60 13.53
N ALA A 38 -25.06 -5.08 14.48
CA ALA A 38 -25.42 -3.86 15.21
C ALA A 38 -25.59 -2.66 14.28
N ARG A 39 -24.68 -2.49 13.30
CA ARG A 39 -24.77 -1.47 12.27
C ARG A 39 -26.09 -1.56 11.50
N ARG A 40 -26.44 -2.75 10.99
CA ARG A 40 -27.68 -2.97 10.23
C ARG A 40 -28.93 -2.61 11.05
N LEU A 41 -28.95 -2.94 12.33
CA LEU A 41 -30.07 -2.61 13.23
C LEU A 41 -30.15 -1.10 13.49
N LEU A 42 -29.03 -0.44 13.75
CA LEU A 42 -28.98 1.01 13.98
C LEU A 42 -29.40 1.81 12.74
N GLU A 43 -28.92 1.41 11.56
CA GLU A 43 -29.27 2.06 10.29
C GLU A 43 -30.70 1.73 9.83
N GLY A 44 -31.16 0.48 10.02
CA GLY A 44 -32.51 0.04 9.70
C GLY A 44 -33.57 0.62 10.64
N GLY A 45 -33.14 1.04 11.82
CA GLY A 45 -33.95 1.72 12.81
C GLY A 45 -34.73 0.78 13.72
N PHE A 46 -35.22 1.36 14.82
CA PHE A 46 -36.03 0.67 15.83
C PHE A 46 -37.39 1.34 15.96
N ILE A 47 -38.41 0.54 16.28
CA ILE A 47 -39.76 1.02 16.59
C ILE A 47 -39.89 1.00 18.11
N PHE A 48 -39.85 2.18 18.73
CA PHE A 48 -39.98 2.34 20.19
C PHE A 48 -41.38 2.74 20.65
N SER A 49 -42.25 3.13 19.71
CA SER A 49 -43.68 3.40 19.92
C SER A 49 -44.45 3.28 18.59
N ALA A 50 -45.78 3.27 18.62
CA ALA A 50 -46.66 2.88 17.52
C ALA A 50 -46.58 3.70 16.21
N ALA A 51 -45.68 4.68 16.06
CA ALA A 51 -45.65 5.50 14.84
C ALA A 51 -44.28 6.05 14.38
N GLN A 52 -43.16 5.82 15.09
CA GLN A 52 -41.86 6.39 14.67
C GLN A 52 -40.71 5.40 14.70
N THR A 53 -40.24 5.07 13.50
CA THR A 53 -38.96 4.37 13.28
C THR A 53 -37.82 5.35 13.51
N HIS A 54 -36.97 5.06 14.48
CA HIS A 54 -35.77 5.85 14.78
C HIS A 54 -34.55 5.15 14.19
N SER A 55 -33.96 5.73 13.14
CA SER A 55 -32.69 5.30 12.55
C SER A 55 -31.54 6.21 12.99
N TYR A 56 -30.35 5.66 13.04
CA TYR A 56 -29.16 6.35 13.55
C TYR A 56 -28.02 6.30 12.53
N ALA A 57 -27.30 7.41 12.42
CA ALA A 57 -26.04 7.45 11.68
C ALA A 57 -24.96 6.67 12.44
N VAL A 58 -24.22 5.82 11.73
CA VAL A 58 -23.18 4.99 12.31
C VAL A 58 -21.80 5.50 11.89
N PHE A 59 -20.86 5.50 12.82
CA PHE A 59 -19.50 5.99 12.65
C PHE A 59 -18.52 4.84 12.81
N GLU A 60 -17.50 4.79 11.96
CA GLU A 60 -16.38 3.84 11.98
C GLU A 60 -16.75 2.34 11.97
N ALA A 61 -18.00 1.98 11.66
CA ALA A 61 -18.44 0.57 11.68
C ALA A 61 -18.00 -0.23 10.45
N ASN A 62 -17.37 0.43 9.47
CA ASN A 62 -16.70 -0.19 8.32
C ASN A 62 -15.19 -0.42 8.56
N VAL A 63 -14.64 0.01 9.69
CA VAL A 63 -13.25 -0.26 10.05
C VAL A 63 -13.14 -1.69 10.57
N ASP A 64 -12.27 -2.51 9.98
CA ASP A 64 -12.05 -3.86 10.49
C ASP A 64 -11.41 -3.82 11.89
N PHE A 65 -11.65 -4.88 12.66
CA PHE A 65 -11.22 -4.93 14.06
C PHE A 65 -9.71 -4.80 14.25
N VAL A 66 -8.91 -5.36 13.33
CA VAL A 66 -7.45 -5.32 13.48
C VAL A 66 -6.94 -3.91 13.19
N THR A 67 -7.44 -3.25 12.15
CA THR A 67 -7.15 -1.83 11.89
C THR A 67 -7.57 -0.96 13.07
N ARG A 68 -8.79 -1.15 13.60
CA ARG A 68 -9.27 -0.39 14.77
C ARG A 68 -8.37 -0.58 15.99
N PHE A 69 -7.96 -1.82 16.27
CA PHE A 69 -7.01 -2.14 17.34
C PHE A 69 -5.67 -1.46 17.14
N MET A 70 -5.11 -1.52 15.93
CA MET A 70 -3.83 -0.89 15.60
C MET A 70 -3.87 0.64 15.72
N VAL A 71 -4.97 1.28 15.35
CA VAL A 71 -5.14 2.74 15.53
C VAL A 71 -5.32 3.10 17.01
N ASP A 72 -6.04 2.29 17.79
CA ASP A 72 -6.28 2.55 19.22
C ASP A 72 -5.04 2.37 20.09
N ALA A 73 -4.22 1.38 19.77
CA ALA A 73 -2.96 1.05 20.46
C ALA A 73 -1.73 1.75 19.85
N ASP A 74 -1.92 2.62 18.87
CA ASP A 74 -0.85 3.30 18.12
C ASP A 74 0.23 2.35 17.56
N LEU A 75 -0.21 1.18 17.09
CA LEU A 75 0.61 0.17 16.43
C LEU A 75 0.61 0.40 14.92
N THR A 76 1.77 0.30 14.28
CA THR A 76 1.89 0.29 12.80
C THR A 76 2.49 -1.02 12.33
N GLY A 77 2.23 -1.41 11.08
CA GLY A 77 2.83 -2.64 10.55
C GLY A 77 4.35 -2.48 10.40
N GLY A 78 5.10 -3.51 10.79
CA GLY A 78 6.57 -3.48 10.78
C GLY A 78 7.20 -2.63 11.89
N SER A 79 6.43 -2.15 12.87
CA SER A 79 6.96 -1.47 14.07
C SER A 79 7.53 -2.43 15.09
N TRP A 80 8.37 -1.90 15.99
CA TRP A 80 8.84 -2.61 17.17
C TRP A 80 7.88 -2.37 18.34
N ILE A 81 7.64 -3.42 19.11
CA ILE A 81 6.85 -3.37 20.34
C ILE A 81 7.72 -3.84 21.51
N GLU A 82 7.41 -3.33 22.69
CA GLU A 82 8.05 -3.72 23.93
C GLU A 82 7.01 -4.14 24.96
N LEU A 83 7.31 -5.24 25.65
CA LEU A 83 6.50 -5.78 26.73
C LEU A 83 7.24 -5.54 28.06
N PRO A 84 6.76 -4.65 28.94
CA PRO A 84 7.42 -4.40 30.21
C PRO A 84 7.48 -5.68 31.06
N ALA A 85 8.62 -5.91 31.74
CA ALA A 85 8.93 -7.17 32.43
C ALA A 85 7.84 -7.65 33.42
N THR A 86 7.09 -6.73 34.03
CA THR A 86 6.07 -7.04 35.04
C THR A 86 4.65 -7.13 34.47
N LYS A 87 4.48 -6.96 33.16
CA LYS A 87 3.16 -6.78 32.52
C LYS A 87 2.71 -7.94 31.65
N TYR A 88 3.56 -8.93 31.41
CA TYR A 88 3.21 -10.12 30.64
C TYR A 88 3.35 -11.40 31.46
N LEU A 89 2.55 -12.41 31.08
CA LEU A 89 2.62 -13.76 31.63
C LEU A 89 3.15 -14.71 30.56
N VAL A 90 4.20 -15.46 30.89
CA VAL A 90 4.78 -16.46 29.96
C VAL A 90 4.02 -17.77 30.05
N ARG A 91 3.54 -18.29 28.92
CA ARG A 91 2.95 -19.63 28.81
C ARG A 91 4.04 -20.69 28.69
N ARG A 92 4.49 -21.23 29.82
CA ARG A 92 5.69 -22.09 29.88
C ARG A 92 5.45 -23.57 29.53
N LEU A 93 4.28 -24.15 29.84
CA LEU A 93 4.07 -25.61 29.75
C LEU A 93 2.78 -25.99 29.00
N PRO A 94 2.73 -27.12 28.28
CA PRO A 94 1.47 -27.74 27.86
C PRO A 94 0.57 -28.01 29.08
N PRO A 95 -0.77 -27.89 29.00
CA PRO A 95 -1.60 -27.63 27.81
C PRO A 95 -1.82 -26.13 27.50
N SER A 96 -1.16 -25.23 28.24
CA SER A 96 -1.34 -23.78 28.10
C SER A 96 -0.76 -23.22 26.81
N ARG A 97 0.35 -23.81 26.32
CA ARG A 97 0.93 -23.47 25.01
C ARG A 97 0.02 -23.88 23.86
N LYS A 98 -0.27 -22.92 22.97
CA LYS A 98 -1.08 -23.13 21.76
C LYS A 98 -0.29 -22.93 20.48
N THR A 99 0.97 -22.50 20.57
CA THR A 99 1.80 -22.16 19.42
C THR A 99 3.16 -22.86 19.42
N THR A 100 3.78 -22.91 18.24
CA THR A 100 5.16 -23.41 18.06
C THR A 100 6.23 -22.35 18.35
N CYS A 101 5.86 -21.11 18.69
CA CYS A 101 6.78 -20.01 18.95
C CYS A 101 7.69 -20.28 20.16
N GLN A 102 8.92 -19.78 20.16
CA GLN A 102 9.81 -19.97 21.31
C GLN A 102 9.29 -19.27 22.57
N LEU A 103 8.73 -18.07 22.40
CA LEU A 103 8.08 -17.28 23.44
C LEU A 103 6.59 -17.17 23.15
N GLU A 104 5.76 -17.56 24.11
CA GLU A 104 4.31 -17.39 24.07
C GLU A 104 3.90 -16.64 25.34
N VAL A 105 3.32 -15.45 25.18
CA VAL A 105 3.04 -14.53 26.30
C VAL A 105 1.61 -13.99 26.21
N ASP A 106 0.99 -13.78 27.37
CA ASP A 106 -0.25 -13.04 27.52
C ASP A 106 0.05 -11.66 28.09
N VAL A 107 -0.45 -10.61 27.44
CA VAL A 107 -0.30 -9.22 27.86
C VAL A 107 -1.59 -8.47 27.57
N ALA A 108 -1.97 -7.53 28.44
CA ALA A 108 -3.10 -6.66 28.18
C ALA A 108 -2.72 -5.64 27.09
N TYR A 109 -3.65 -5.32 26.19
CA TYR A 109 -3.34 -4.46 25.03
C TYR A 109 -2.82 -3.06 25.42
N ASN A 110 -3.24 -2.56 26.58
CA ASN A 110 -2.87 -1.26 27.12
C ASN A 110 -1.54 -1.28 27.91
N ASP A 111 -0.92 -2.44 28.06
CA ASP A 111 0.41 -2.58 28.65
C ASP A 111 1.51 -2.77 27.58
N VAL A 112 1.15 -2.83 26.29
CA VAL A 112 2.10 -2.89 25.17
C VAL A 112 2.63 -1.49 24.88
N SER A 113 3.96 -1.34 24.83
CA SER A 113 4.61 -0.10 24.40
C SER A 113 5.01 -0.18 22.93
N THR A 114 4.84 0.92 22.19
CA THR A 114 5.19 1.01 20.77
C THR A 114 6.35 1.97 20.56
N HIS A 115 7.24 1.63 19.64
CA HIS A 115 8.42 2.44 19.34
C HIS A 115 8.28 3.15 18.00
N ALA A 116 8.70 4.42 17.95
CA ALA A 116 8.75 5.18 16.71
C ALA A 116 9.70 4.53 15.71
N THR A 117 9.32 4.43 14.43
CA THR A 117 10.06 3.72 13.38
C THR A 117 11.23 4.53 12.82
N SER A 118 12.10 5.01 13.71
CA SER A 118 13.24 5.89 13.43
C SER A 118 14.42 5.55 14.34
N GLY A 119 15.61 6.04 14.03
CA GLY A 119 16.81 5.77 14.84
C GLY A 119 17.09 4.27 14.95
N GLU A 120 17.29 3.76 16.17
CA GLU A 120 17.57 2.35 16.42
C GLU A 120 16.42 1.40 16.04
N TRP A 121 15.18 1.88 16.15
CA TRP A 121 13.96 1.13 15.86
C TRP A 121 13.56 1.18 14.37
N SER A 122 14.40 1.78 13.52
CA SER A 122 14.27 1.68 12.05
C SER A 122 14.72 0.32 11.51
N LYS A 123 15.49 -0.46 12.30
CA LYS A 123 16.00 -1.77 11.89
C LYS A 123 14.87 -2.74 11.55
N ILE A 124 15.17 -3.68 10.66
CA ILE A 124 14.30 -4.82 10.34
C ILE A 124 14.88 -6.03 11.07
N ALA A 125 14.02 -6.82 11.71
CA ALA A 125 14.42 -8.06 12.37
C ALA A 125 15.07 -9.04 11.36
N PRO A 126 15.90 -10.01 11.82
CA PRO A 126 16.48 -11.04 10.97
C PRO A 126 15.41 -12.05 10.55
N ILE A 127 14.55 -11.65 9.61
CA ILE A 127 13.41 -12.40 9.10
C ILE A 127 13.89 -13.65 8.36
N ARG A 128 13.37 -14.83 8.73
CA ARG A 128 13.66 -16.08 8.02
C ARG A 128 12.73 -16.25 6.83
N VAL A 129 13.31 -16.26 5.63
CA VAL A 129 12.60 -16.34 4.35
C VAL A 129 12.72 -17.76 3.78
N LEU A 130 11.58 -18.43 3.58
CA LEU A 130 11.46 -19.69 2.85
C LEU A 130 10.93 -19.41 1.45
N SER A 131 11.68 -19.78 0.42
CA SER A 131 11.21 -19.84 -0.97
C SER A 131 11.00 -21.29 -1.38
N PHE A 132 9.90 -21.63 -2.02
CA PHE A 132 9.60 -23.01 -2.45
C PHE A 132 8.94 -23.07 -3.83
N ASP A 133 8.99 -24.26 -4.43
CA ASP A 133 8.40 -24.60 -5.74
C ASP A 133 7.97 -26.07 -5.70
N ILE A 134 6.86 -26.42 -6.37
CA ILE A 134 6.40 -27.82 -6.49
C ILE A 134 6.43 -28.30 -7.94
N LEU A 135 6.66 -29.59 -8.13
CA LEU A 135 6.42 -30.27 -9.40
C LEU A 135 5.35 -31.35 -9.24
N CYS A 136 4.46 -31.43 -10.24
CA CYS A 136 3.42 -32.43 -10.32
C CYS A 136 3.55 -33.24 -11.62
N ALA A 137 3.27 -34.54 -11.56
CA ALA A 137 3.23 -35.40 -12.74
C ALA A 137 1.81 -35.40 -13.32
N SER A 138 1.64 -34.76 -14.49
CA SER A 138 0.36 -34.64 -15.21
C SER A 138 0.14 -35.86 -16.12
N GLN A 139 -1.03 -36.50 -16.03
CA GLN A 139 -1.36 -37.68 -16.86
C GLN A 139 -1.59 -37.34 -18.35
N ASN A 140 -2.15 -36.16 -18.65
CA ASN A 140 -2.53 -35.79 -20.04
C ASN A 140 -1.59 -34.76 -20.69
N GLY A 141 -0.64 -34.22 -19.92
CA GLY A 141 0.28 -33.17 -20.38
C GLY A 141 -0.27 -31.75 -20.30
N ASP A 142 -1.48 -31.60 -19.75
CA ASP A 142 -2.10 -30.32 -19.44
C ASP A 142 -1.72 -29.84 -18.03
N SER A 143 -2.30 -28.71 -17.60
CA SER A 143 -2.15 -28.22 -16.22
C SER A 143 -2.62 -29.30 -15.24
N PRO A 144 -1.84 -29.60 -14.19
CA PRO A 144 -2.14 -30.72 -13.29
C PRO A 144 -3.39 -30.45 -12.45
N ILE A 145 -4.12 -31.51 -12.14
CA ILE A 145 -5.38 -31.52 -11.39
C ILE A 145 -5.15 -32.24 -10.04
N PRO A 146 -5.43 -31.61 -8.88
CA PRO A 146 -5.13 -32.20 -7.57
C PRO A 146 -5.72 -33.58 -7.30
N GLU A 147 -6.87 -33.92 -7.90
CA GLU A 147 -7.56 -35.19 -7.73
C GLU A 147 -6.93 -36.36 -8.49
N HIS A 148 -6.06 -36.08 -9.46
CA HIS A 148 -5.52 -37.11 -10.38
C HIS A 148 -4.00 -37.12 -10.44
N ASP A 149 -3.40 -35.94 -10.36
CA ASP A 149 -1.97 -35.74 -10.59
C ASP A 149 -1.25 -35.60 -9.24
N ALA A 150 -0.18 -36.37 -9.06
CA ALA A 150 0.57 -36.39 -7.81
C ALA A 150 1.58 -35.24 -7.75
N VAL A 151 1.78 -34.68 -6.55
CA VAL A 151 2.98 -33.90 -6.25
C VAL A 151 4.15 -34.87 -6.18
N ILE A 152 5.18 -34.63 -6.98
CA ILE A 152 6.33 -35.53 -7.11
C ILE A 152 7.61 -34.97 -6.51
N GLN A 153 7.74 -33.63 -6.45
CA GLN A 153 8.87 -32.96 -5.82
C GLN A 153 8.45 -31.65 -5.18
N ILE A 154 9.09 -31.31 -4.06
CA ILE A 154 8.96 -30.01 -3.39
C ILE A 154 10.37 -29.52 -3.07
N ALA A 155 10.80 -28.45 -3.71
CA ALA A 155 12.08 -27.82 -3.40
C ALA A 155 11.89 -26.68 -2.41
N SER A 156 12.85 -26.48 -1.51
CA SER A 156 12.84 -25.38 -0.55
C SER A 156 14.23 -24.78 -0.36
N VAL A 157 14.27 -23.46 -0.34
CA VAL A 157 15.48 -22.66 -0.10
C VAL A 157 15.20 -21.68 1.02
N VAL A 158 16.01 -21.70 2.08
CA VAL A 158 15.81 -20.86 3.27
C VAL A 158 17.02 -19.99 3.52
N LYS A 159 16.73 -18.72 3.81
CA LYS A 159 17.73 -17.67 3.98
C LYS A 159 17.26 -16.68 5.04
N ASN A 160 18.17 -16.13 5.84
CA ASN A 160 17.84 -14.98 6.68
C ASN A 160 17.94 -13.70 5.84
N TYR A 161 16.96 -12.82 5.98
CA TYR A 161 16.91 -11.56 5.26
C TYR A 161 18.19 -10.73 5.53
N GLY A 162 18.80 -10.23 4.46
CA GLY A 162 20.05 -9.47 4.51
C GLY A 162 21.33 -10.30 4.35
N GLU A 163 21.30 -11.62 4.57
CA GLU A 163 22.48 -12.47 4.30
C GLU A 163 22.74 -12.60 2.78
N SER A 164 23.92 -13.08 2.39
CA SER A 164 24.26 -13.26 0.96
C SER A 164 23.93 -14.64 0.40
N ARG A 165 23.79 -15.65 1.28
CA ARG A 165 23.60 -17.05 0.88
C ARG A 165 22.47 -17.70 1.69
N PRO A 166 21.71 -18.63 1.10
CA PRO A 166 20.79 -19.46 1.85
C PRO A 166 21.57 -20.44 2.74
N PHE A 167 21.01 -20.77 3.90
CA PHE A 167 21.58 -21.73 4.85
C PHE A 167 20.91 -23.11 4.76
N ILE A 168 19.74 -23.22 4.11
CA ILE A 168 19.12 -24.50 3.76
C ILE A 168 18.79 -24.52 2.28
N ARG A 169 19.11 -25.63 1.62
CA ARG A 169 18.63 -25.98 0.28
C ARG A 169 18.29 -27.46 0.29
N ASN A 170 17.03 -27.79 0.05
CA ASN A 170 16.61 -29.18 0.03
C ASN A 170 15.53 -29.44 -1.02
N VAL A 171 15.36 -30.71 -1.35
CA VAL A 171 14.32 -31.20 -2.24
C VAL A 171 13.75 -32.49 -1.69
N PHE A 172 12.44 -32.50 -1.47
CA PHE A 172 11.68 -33.70 -1.13
C PHE A 172 11.25 -34.35 -2.45
N THR A 173 11.50 -35.65 -2.61
CA THR A 173 11.20 -36.37 -3.86
C THR A 173 10.34 -37.60 -3.59
N LEU A 174 9.37 -37.86 -4.48
CA LEU A 174 8.69 -39.14 -4.56
C LEU A 174 9.57 -40.14 -5.31
N GLY A 175 9.93 -41.24 -4.64
CA GLY A 175 10.89 -42.22 -5.15
C GLY A 175 12.35 -41.82 -4.93
N SER A 176 13.27 -42.66 -5.41
CA SER A 176 14.72 -42.49 -5.23
C SER A 176 15.28 -41.37 -6.10
N CYS A 177 16.19 -40.57 -5.57
CA CYS A 177 16.88 -39.52 -6.31
C CYS A 177 18.34 -39.51 -5.88
N ILE A 178 19.26 -39.52 -6.84
CA ILE A 178 20.69 -39.38 -6.52
C ILE A 178 21.01 -37.96 -6.04
N PRO A 179 22.10 -37.76 -5.27
CA PRO A 179 22.44 -36.48 -4.67
C PRO A 179 22.49 -35.30 -5.66
N VAL A 180 21.98 -34.15 -5.22
CA VAL A 180 22.12 -32.86 -5.90
C VAL A 180 23.19 -32.06 -5.17
N PHE A 181 24.19 -31.55 -5.90
CA PHE A 181 25.32 -30.87 -5.28
C PHE A 181 24.88 -29.63 -4.47
N GLY A 182 25.31 -29.57 -3.20
CA GLY A 182 25.01 -28.46 -2.30
C GLY A 182 23.54 -28.39 -1.86
N SER A 183 22.81 -29.51 -1.86
CA SER A 183 21.42 -29.58 -1.39
C SER A 183 21.11 -30.95 -0.78
N ASP A 184 20.27 -30.97 0.26
CA ASP A 184 19.77 -32.21 0.86
C ASP A 184 18.66 -32.82 0.00
N VAL A 185 18.75 -34.11 -0.30
CA VAL A 185 17.73 -34.84 -1.05
C VAL A 185 16.98 -35.78 -0.10
N ILE A 186 15.70 -35.51 0.13
CA ILE A 186 14.83 -36.31 1.02
C ILE A 186 13.91 -37.17 0.16
N CYS A 187 14.35 -38.41 -0.10
CA CYS A 187 13.53 -39.40 -0.80
C CYS A 187 12.40 -39.90 0.11
N CYS A 188 11.19 -39.96 -0.44
CA CYS A 188 9.98 -40.43 0.23
C CYS A 188 9.36 -41.58 -0.57
N ALA A 189 8.89 -42.62 0.13
CA ALA A 189 8.31 -43.78 -0.54
C ALA A 189 6.89 -43.49 -1.05
N THR A 190 6.16 -42.62 -0.36
CA THR A 190 4.80 -42.21 -0.73
C THR A 190 4.66 -40.69 -0.77
N GLU A 191 3.72 -40.20 -1.57
CA GLU A 191 3.39 -38.78 -1.63
C GLU A 191 2.90 -38.25 -0.28
N ALA A 192 2.07 -39.02 0.43
CA ALA A 192 1.58 -38.66 1.75
C ALA A 192 2.72 -38.47 2.77
N GLU A 193 3.75 -39.33 2.73
CA GLU A 193 4.96 -39.17 3.54
C GLU A 193 5.71 -37.89 3.17
N MET A 194 5.85 -37.60 1.87
CA MET A 194 6.52 -36.39 1.36
C MET A 194 5.84 -35.12 1.86
N LEU A 195 4.51 -35.01 1.71
CA LEU A 195 3.72 -33.86 2.15
C LEU A 195 3.81 -33.67 3.68
N LYS A 196 3.74 -34.76 4.45
CA LYS A 196 3.89 -34.74 5.92
C LYS A 196 5.29 -34.29 6.35
N LYS A 197 6.33 -34.81 5.70
CA LYS A 197 7.73 -34.44 5.96
C LYS A 197 7.99 -32.98 5.61
N TRP A 198 7.48 -32.49 4.48
CA TRP A 198 7.60 -31.09 4.10
C TRP A 198 6.86 -30.16 5.08
N ALA A 199 5.63 -30.48 5.46
CA ALA A 199 4.90 -29.71 6.47
C ALA A 199 5.64 -29.69 7.83
N SER A 200 6.24 -30.82 8.23
CA SER A 200 7.10 -30.88 9.43
C SER A 200 8.35 -30.02 9.28
N PHE A 201 8.97 -30.01 8.10
CA PHE A 201 10.11 -29.17 7.79
C PHE A 201 9.77 -27.68 7.91
N VAL A 202 8.64 -27.23 7.35
CA VAL A 202 8.19 -25.82 7.49
C VAL A 202 8.02 -25.45 8.96
N ARG A 203 7.40 -26.32 9.78
CA ARG A 203 7.25 -26.06 11.22
C ARG A 203 8.57 -26.02 11.98
N LYS A 204 9.50 -26.92 11.68
CA LYS A 204 10.82 -27.00 12.34
C LYS A 204 11.72 -25.83 11.96
N THR A 205 11.71 -25.47 10.68
CA THR A 205 12.49 -24.35 10.15
C THR A 205 11.86 -23.01 10.53
N ASP A 206 10.59 -22.97 10.91
CA ASP A 206 9.87 -21.79 11.40
C ASP A 206 10.13 -20.50 10.60
N PRO A 207 9.86 -20.45 9.28
CA PRO A 207 10.05 -19.24 8.48
C PRO A 207 9.03 -18.17 8.86
N ASP A 208 9.45 -16.91 8.97
CA ASP A 208 8.53 -15.79 9.19
C ASP A 208 7.81 -15.39 7.89
N LEU A 209 8.49 -15.57 6.75
CA LEU A 209 8.00 -15.22 5.42
C LEU A 209 8.14 -16.41 4.46
N ILE A 210 7.05 -16.74 3.78
CA ILE A 210 6.98 -17.76 2.74
C ILE A 210 6.83 -17.03 1.39
N THR A 211 7.75 -17.29 0.47
CA THR A 211 7.79 -16.73 -0.88
C THR A 211 7.95 -17.84 -1.92
N GLY A 212 7.97 -17.43 -3.17
CA GLY A 212 7.95 -18.27 -4.36
C GLY A 212 7.33 -17.46 -5.51
N TYR A 213 7.08 -18.10 -6.64
CA TYR A 213 6.55 -17.42 -7.83
C TYR A 213 5.26 -18.07 -8.31
N GLY A 214 4.12 -17.47 -7.97
CA GLY A 214 2.80 -18.01 -8.29
C GLY A 214 2.19 -18.88 -7.17
N ILE A 215 2.80 -18.86 -5.98
CA ILE A 215 2.40 -19.70 -4.83
C ILE A 215 0.95 -19.50 -4.39
N HIS A 216 0.39 -18.30 -4.56
CA HIS A 216 -1.03 -18.05 -4.23
C HIS A 216 -1.98 -18.62 -5.27
N LYS A 217 -1.55 -18.67 -6.54
CA LYS A 217 -2.40 -19.10 -7.66
C LYS A 217 -2.36 -20.61 -7.84
N PHE A 218 -1.21 -21.23 -7.59
CA PHE A 218 -0.97 -22.64 -7.88
C PHE A 218 -0.49 -23.42 -6.66
N ASP A 219 0.74 -23.21 -6.19
CA ASP A 219 1.40 -24.14 -5.27
C ASP A 219 0.64 -24.40 -3.97
N LEU A 220 0.26 -23.34 -3.23
CA LEU A 220 -0.41 -23.50 -1.95
C LEU A 220 -1.82 -24.09 -2.10
N PRO A 221 -2.72 -23.56 -2.96
CA PRO A 221 -4.02 -24.18 -3.19
C PRO A 221 -3.91 -25.64 -3.63
N TYR A 222 -2.97 -25.96 -4.53
CA TYR A 222 -2.76 -27.32 -5.03
C TYR A 222 -2.38 -28.28 -3.90
N LEU A 223 -1.46 -27.87 -3.00
CA LEU A 223 -1.08 -28.68 -1.85
C LEU A 223 -2.25 -28.93 -0.89
N VAL A 224 -3.12 -27.94 -0.64
CA VAL A 224 -4.30 -28.10 0.22
C VAL A 224 -5.31 -29.05 -0.42
N ASP A 225 -5.63 -28.85 -1.70
CA ASP A 225 -6.60 -29.66 -2.45
C ASP A 225 -6.08 -31.11 -2.55
N ARG A 226 -4.78 -31.31 -2.84
CA ARG A 226 -4.15 -32.63 -2.89
C ARG A 226 -4.15 -33.34 -1.55
N CYS A 227 -3.83 -32.65 -0.45
CA CYS A 227 -3.90 -33.23 0.89
C CYS A 227 -5.34 -33.65 1.26
N THR A 228 -6.33 -32.91 0.76
CA THR A 228 -7.75 -33.23 0.94
C THR A 228 -8.14 -34.48 0.17
N HIS A 229 -7.74 -34.58 -1.09
CA HIS A 229 -7.94 -35.78 -1.91
C HIS A 229 -7.30 -37.03 -1.27
N LEU A 230 -6.10 -36.90 -0.72
CA LEU A 230 -5.37 -38.01 -0.07
C LEU A 230 -5.86 -38.32 1.36
N GLY A 231 -6.84 -37.58 1.90
CA GLY A 231 -7.35 -37.79 3.26
C GLY A 231 -6.36 -37.42 4.38
N ILE A 232 -5.41 -36.50 4.11
CA ILE A 232 -4.35 -36.07 5.03
C ILE A 232 -4.37 -34.57 5.34
N SER A 233 -5.47 -33.85 5.12
CA SER A 233 -5.58 -32.39 5.34
C SER A 233 -5.12 -31.96 6.74
N SER A 234 -5.43 -32.77 7.77
CA SER A 234 -5.02 -32.51 9.16
C SER A 234 -3.50 -32.53 9.39
N SER A 235 -2.73 -33.05 8.43
CA SER A 235 -1.26 -33.12 8.51
C SER A 235 -0.57 -31.90 7.88
N LEU A 236 -1.26 -31.15 7.01
CA LEU A 236 -0.74 -29.96 6.35
C LEU A 236 -0.88 -28.74 7.28
N CYS A 237 -0.25 -28.80 8.46
CA CYS A 237 -0.18 -27.68 9.39
C CYS A 237 1.04 -26.82 9.06
N LEU A 238 0.87 -25.80 8.21
CA LEU A 238 1.98 -24.89 7.87
C LEU A 238 2.08 -23.70 8.83
N GLY A 239 1.01 -23.37 9.55
CA GLY A 239 0.97 -22.25 10.50
C GLY A 239 1.77 -22.48 11.80
N ARG A 240 1.76 -21.47 12.67
CA ARG A 240 2.36 -21.50 14.01
C ARG A 240 1.40 -21.95 15.11
N VAL A 241 0.10 -22.05 14.83
CA VAL A 241 -0.91 -22.56 15.77
C VAL A 241 -0.89 -24.10 15.76
N ILE A 242 -0.69 -24.71 16.92
CA ILE A 242 -0.59 -26.16 17.06
C ILE A 242 -1.93 -26.81 16.71
N GLY A 243 -1.89 -27.81 15.82
CA GLY A 243 -3.09 -28.55 15.39
C GLY A 243 -4.00 -27.80 14.42
N SER A 244 -3.65 -26.56 14.03
CA SER A 244 -4.38 -25.83 12.99
C SER A 244 -3.91 -26.28 11.61
N ALA A 245 -4.80 -26.92 10.84
CA ALA A 245 -4.52 -27.27 9.46
C ALA A 245 -4.58 -26.01 8.57
N SER A 246 -3.72 -25.95 7.55
CA SER A 246 -3.83 -24.93 6.51
C SER A 246 -5.02 -25.25 5.62
N ILE A 247 -5.94 -24.29 5.52
CA ILE A 247 -7.22 -24.44 4.80
C ILE A 247 -7.34 -23.40 3.70
N LEU A 248 -8.11 -23.77 2.68
CA LEU A 248 -8.47 -22.89 1.58
C LEU A 248 -9.68 -22.03 1.99
N GLY A 249 -9.53 -20.71 1.95
CA GLY A 249 -10.64 -19.78 2.14
C GLY A 249 -11.49 -19.60 0.88
N GLU A 250 -12.60 -18.86 0.99
CA GLU A 250 -13.55 -18.62 -0.11
C GLU A 250 -12.87 -18.02 -1.36
N ASN A 251 -11.88 -17.15 -1.18
CA ASN A 251 -11.12 -16.53 -2.28
C ASN A 251 -9.98 -17.41 -2.82
N ARG A 252 -9.97 -18.72 -2.49
CA ARG A 252 -8.86 -19.65 -2.73
C ARG A 252 -7.51 -19.21 -2.14
N ALA A 253 -7.53 -18.31 -1.16
CA ALA A 253 -6.35 -17.95 -0.38
C ALA A 253 -6.15 -18.99 0.74
N VAL A 254 -4.92 -19.47 0.91
CA VAL A 254 -4.60 -20.44 1.97
C VAL A 254 -4.28 -19.71 3.27
N SER A 255 -4.91 -20.10 4.37
CA SER A 255 -4.58 -19.55 5.69
C SER A 255 -3.34 -20.24 6.29
N ILE A 256 -2.36 -19.43 6.68
CA ILE A 256 -1.13 -19.87 7.35
C ILE A 256 -0.87 -18.96 8.56
N ASP A 257 -1.45 -19.31 9.70
CA ASP A 257 -1.42 -18.46 10.89
C ASP A 257 0.02 -18.15 11.35
N GLY A 258 0.29 -16.86 11.55
CA GLY A 258 1.57 -16.37 12.10
C GLY A 258 2.74 -16.33 11.11
N ARG A 259 2.51 -16.56 9.81
CA ARG A 259 3.54 -16.43 8.75
C ARG A 259 3.06 -15.51 7.63
N ILE A 260 3.95 -14.69 7.11
CA ILE A 260 3.67 -13.80 5.98
C ILE A 260 3.78 -14.60 4.69
N GLN A 261 2.79 -14.48 3.81
CA GLN A 261 2.87 -15.00 2.44
C GLN A 261 3.21 -13.84 1.50
N TYR A 262 4.31 -13.99 0.74
CA TYR A 262 4.86 -12.94 -0.11
C TYR A 262 5.15 -13.51 -1.51
N ASP A 263 4.13 -13.57 -2.34
CA ASP A 263 4.22 -14.11 -3.70
C ASP A 263 4.86 -13.10 -4.67
N LEU A 264 6.03 -13.43 -5.20
CA LEU A 264 6.80 -12.54 -6.07
C LEU A 264 6.07 -12.24 -7.38
N SER A 265 5.21 -13.14 -7.86
CA SER A 265 4.44 -12.88 -9.08
C SER A 265 3.49 -11.70 -8.90
N LYS A 266 2.88 -11.56 -7.70
CA LYS A 266 2.01 -10.43 -7.36
C LYS A 266 2.80 -9.14 -7.23
N VAL A 267 3.98 -9.19 -6.63
CA VAL A 267 4.87 -8.03 -6.48
C VAL A 267 5.30 -7.50 -7.85
N VAL A 268 5.77 -8.39 -8.73
CA VAL A 268 6.20 -8.00 -10.08
C VAL A 268 5.03 -7.42 -10.88
N LEU A 269 3.84 -8.02 -10.80
CA LEU A 269 2.65 -7.50 -11.47
C LEU A 269 2.20 -6.13 -10.95
N ARG A 270 2.35 -5.88 -9.65
CA ARG A 270 2.00 -4.63 -8.98
C ARG A 270 2.95 -3.51 -9.38
N ASP A 271 4.26 -3.78 -9.35
CA ASP A 271 5.30 -2.74 -9.37
C ASP A 271 5.96 -2.57 -10.74
N HIS A 272 5.84 -3.54 -11.65
CA HIS A 272 6.52 -3.52 -12.94
C HIS A 272 5.55 -3.71 -14.12
N ARG A 273 5.87 -3.05 -15.24
CA ARG A 273 5.15 -3.20 -16.52
C ARG A 273 6.03 -3.98 -17.49
N LEU A 274 5.86 -5.30 -17.51
CA LEU A 274 6.62 -6.22 -18.35
C LEU A 274 5.75 -6.77 -19.50
N ARG A 275 6.40 -7.19 -20.59
CA ARG A 275 5.73 -7.86 -21.72
C ARG A 275 5.25 -9.27 -21.37
N SER A 276 5.96 -9.96 -20.47
CA SER A 276 5.64 -11.30 -19.98
C SER A 276 6.00 -11.41 -18.51
N TYR A 277 5.17 -12.14 -17.76
CA TYR A 277 5.30 -12.36 -16.31
C TYR A 277 5.57 -13.83 -15.98
N THR A 278 6.09 -14.63 -16.91
CA THR A 278 6.57 -15.98 -16.59
C THR A 278 7.87 -15.90 -15.77
N LEU A 279 8.13 -16.89 -14.93
CA LEU A 279 9.36 -16.93 -14.11
C LEU A 279 10.62 -16.81 -15.00
N ASN A 280 10.64 -17.46 -16.17
CA ASN A 280 11.74 -17.37 -17.12
C ASN A 280 11.94 -15.93 -17.65
N ALA A 281 10.86 -15.27 -18.10
CA ALA A 281 10.95 -13.90 -18.63
C ALA A 281 11.39 -12.90 -17.56
N VAL A 282 10.86 -13.04 -16.33
CA VAL A 282 11.21 -12.20 -15.19
C VAL A 282 12.64 -12.46 -14.72
N SER A 283 13.08 -13.73 -14.67
CA SER A 283 14.46 -14.10 -14.35
C SER A 283 15.43 -13.53 -15.37
N PHE A 284 15.11 -13.61 -16.66
CA PHE A 284 15.93 -13.01 -17.70
C PHE A 284 15.98 -11.48 -17.57
N HIS A 285 14.84 -10.82 -17.36
CA HIS A 285 14.78 -9.37 -17.22
C HIS A 285 15.61 -8.84 -16.04
N PHE A 286 15.47 -9.44 -14.85
CA PHE A 286 16.12 -8.93 -13.63
C PHE A 286 17.48 -9.54 -13.32
N LEU A 287 17.71 -10.80 -13.69
CA LEU A 287 18.93 -11.56 -13.36
C LEU A 287 19.81 -11.86 -14.58
N GLN A 288 19.34 -11.61 -15.80
CA GLN A 288 20.02 -12.00 -17.05
C GLN A 288 20.27 -13.52 -17.15
N GLU A 289 19.38 -14.30 -16.55
CA GLU A 289 19.47 -15.77 -16.53
C GLU A 289 18.28 -16.39 -17.23
N GLN A 290 18.57 -17.33 -18.13
CA GLN A 290 17.55 -18.18 -18.74
C GLN A 290 17.36 -19.46 -17.92
N THR A 291 16.11 -19.90 -17.85
CA THR A 291 15.74 -21.20 -17.29
C THR A 291 15.33 -22.13 -18.42
N GLU A 292 15.77 -23.37 -18.35
CA GLU A 292 15.17 -24.44 -19.15
C GLU A 292 13.67 -24.49 -18.85
N TYR A 293 12.84 -24.76 -19.86
CA TYR A 293 11.43 -25.06 -19.66
C TYR A 293 11.22 -26.56 -19.88
N ILE A 294 10.77 -27.27 -18.85
CA ILE A 294 10.41 -28.68 -18.94
C ILE A 294 8.88 -28.77 -19.10
N PRO A 295 8.37 -29.23 -20.27
CA PRO A 295 6.93 -29.36 -20.48
C PRO A 295 6.29 -30.40 -19.54
N PRO A 296 4.99 -30.28 -19.20
CA PRO A 296 4.33 -31.19 -18.26
C PRO A 296 4.45 -32.68 -18.61
N ARG A 297 4.35 -33.06 -19.89
CA ARG A 297 4.56 -34.46 -20.33
C ARG A 297 5.94 -34.99 -19.99
N ALA A 298 6.97 -34.17 -20.27
CA ALA A 298 8.35 -34.53 -19.97
C ALA A 298 8.61 -34.65 -18.46
N VAL A 299 7.87 -33.91 -17.61
CA VAL A 299 7.94 -34.06 -16.15
C VAL A 299 7.52 -35.47 -15.75
N THR A 300 6.39 -35.97 -16.28
CA THR A 300 5.89 -37.32 -16.00
C THR A 300 6.85 -38.40 -16.50
N ASP A 301 7.38 -38.26 -17.73
CA ASP A 301 8.35 -39.21 -18.29
C ASP A 301 9.64 -39.27 -17.47
N LEU A 302 10.17 -38.11 -17.07
CA LEU A 302 11.38 -38.02 -16.25
C LEU A 302 11.16 -38.58 -14.84
N GLN A 303 9.96 -38.42 -14.27
CA GLN A 303 9.63 -39.00 -12.96
C GLN A 303 9.60 -40.54 -13.02
N ASN A 304 9.03 -41.09 -14.09
CA ASN A 304 8.88 -42.54 -14.30
C ASN A 304 10.16 -43.24 -14.78
N GLY A 305 11.21 -42.48 -15.09
CA GLY A 305 12.53 -43.00 -15.40
C GLY A 305 13.31 -43.48 -14.16
N ASP A 306 14.60 -43.22 -14.13
CA ASP A 306 15.51 -43.65 -13.07
C ASP A 306 15.78 -42.54 -12.03
N ASP A 307 16.71 -42.81 -11.11
CA ASP A 307 17.12 -41.84 -10.08
C ASP A 307 17.88 -40.64 -10.66
N ARG A 308 18.47 -40.77 -11.85
CA ARG A 308 19.20 -39.71 -12.56
C ARG A 308 18.23 -38.75 -13.25
N THR A 309 17.16 -39.26 -13.86
CA THR A 309 16.10 -38.42 -14.44
C THR A 309 15.36 -37.66 -13.34
N ARG A 310 15.08 -38.29 -12.20
CA ARG A 310 14.53 -37.60 -11.01
C ARG A 310 15.48 -36.55 -10.43
N ARG A 311 16.80 -36.77 -10.48
CA ARG A 311 17.79 -35.74 -10.12
C ARG A 311 17.76 -34.53 -11.05
N ARG A 312 17.53 -34.72 -12.36
CA ARG A 312 17.35 -33.59 -13.29
C ARG A 312 16.15 -32.74 -12.90
N LEU A 313 15.01 -33.38 -12.60
CA LEU A 313 13.82 -32.68 -12.08
C LEU A 313 14.13 -31.98 -10.76
N ALA A 314 14.88 -32.62 -9.85
CA ALA A 314 15.21 -32.05 -8.55
C ALA A 314 16.08 -30.80 -8.67
N ALA A 315 17.07 -30.81 -9.58
CA ALA A 315 17.88 -29.64 -9.88
C ALA A 315 17.06 -28.51 -10.52
N TYR A 316 16.10 -28.85 -11.40
CA TYR A 316 15.16 -27.91 -12.00
C TYR A 316 14.25 -27.26 -10.95
N CYS A 317 13.60 -28.06 -10.10
CA CYS A 317 12.73 -27.58 -9.01
C CYS A 317 13.52 -26.72 -8.01
N LEU A 318 14.74 -27.13 -7.63
CA LEU A 318 15.63 -26.31 -6.78
C LEU A 318 16.00 -24.98 -7.41
N LYS A 319 16.22 -24.92 -8.73
CA LYS A 319 16.47 -23.66 -9.44
C LYS A 319 15.23 -22.77 -9.38
N ASN A 320 14.04 -23.32 -9.63
CA ASN A 320 12.77 -22.59 -9.57
C ASN A 320 12.41 -22.13 -8.16
N ALA A 321 12.77 -22.87 -7.11
CA ALA A 321 12.62 -22.40 -5.73
C ALA A 321 13.66 -21.31 -5.37
N HIS A 322 14.84 -21.28 -5.99
CA HIS A 322 15.89 -20.32 -5.67
C HIS A 322 15.75 -18.98 -6.42
N LEU A 323 15.29 -18.99 -7.67
CA LEU A 323 15.14 -17.78 -8.49
C LEU A 323 14.24 -16.71 -7.85
N PRO A 324 13.05 -17.03 -7.28
CA PRO A 324 12.20 -16.05 -6.63
C PRO A 324 12.90 -15.36 -5.47
N LEU A 325 13.72 -16.09 -4.70
CA LEU A 325 14.51 -15.52 -3.61
C LEU A 325 15.58 -14.54 -4.12
N ARG A 326 16.23 -14.86 -5.24
CA ARG A 326 17.21 -13.95 -5.87
C ARG A 326 16.56 -12.73 -6.49
N ILE A 327 15.37 -12.88 -7.09
CA ILE A 327 14.58 -11.76 -7.60
C ILE A 327 14.11 -10.90 -6.42
N PHE A 328 13.65 -11.50 -5.32
CA PHE A 328 13.29 -10.81 -4.08
C PHE A 328 14.44 -9.95 -3.55
N ASP A 329 15.66 -10.51 -3.49
CA ASP A 329 16.86 -9.75 -3.16
C ASP A 329 17.17 -8.66 -4.20
N LYS A 330 16.97 -8.90 -5.50
CA LYS A 330 17.28 -7.92 -6.55
C LYS A 330 16.32 -6.73 -6.53
N LEU A 331 15.03 -6.98 -6.31
CA LEU A 331 13.97 -5.96 -6.31
C LEU A 331 13.93 -5.14 -5.03
N GLN A 332 14.45 -5.69 -3.92
CA GLN A 332 14.38 -5.05 -2.59
C GLN A 332 12.94 -4.65 -2.21
N SER A 333 11.93 -5.36 -2.72
CA SER A 333 10.52 -4.99 -2.56
C SER A 333 10.04 -5.13 -1.11
N PHE A 334 10.63 -6.05 -0.34
CA PHE A 334 10.28 -6.27 1.06
C PHE A 334 10.54 -5.06 1.95
N VAL A 335 11.70 -4.41 1.83
CA VAL A 335 12.00 -3.19 2.61
C VAL A 335 11.08 -2.04 2.22
N ASN A 336 10.75 -1.92 0.93
CA ASN A 336 9.77 -0.95 0.44
C ASN A 336 8.39 -1.17 1.08
N ASP A 337 7.92 -2.42 1.12
CA ASP A 337 6.64 -2.76 1.72
C ASP A 337 6.67 -2.58 3.26
N VAL A 338 7.77 -2.91 3.94
CA VAL A 338 7.91 -2.64 5.39
C VAL A 338 7.80 -1.14 5.68
N GLU A 339 8.53 -0.28 4.96
CA GLU A 339 8.43 1.18 5.16
C GLU A 339 7.03 1.71 4.81
N MET A 340 6.42 1.21 3.74
CA MET A 340 5.03 1.56 3.40
C MET A 340 4.06 1.19 4.53
N SER A 341 4.22 0.00 5.14
CA SER A 341 3.40 -0.46 6.27
C SER A 341 3.58 0.42 7.50
N ARG A 342 4.83 0.83 7.79
CA ARG A 342 5.18 1.71 8.91
C ARG A 342 4.56 3.10 8.75
N ILE A 343 4.64 3.68 7.56
CA ILE A 343 4.13 5.02 7.24
C ILE A 343 2.61 5.07 7.24
N THR A 344 1.97 4.08 6.62
CA THR A 344 0.51 4.06 6.44
C THR A 344 -0.23 3.49 7.65
N GLY A 345 0.48 2.73 8.49
CA GLY A 345 -0.08 2.11 9.70
C GLY A 345 -1.02 0.93 9.42
N VAL A 346 -1.02 0.40 8.20
CA VAL A 346 -1.74 -0.84 7.82
C VAL A 346 -0.89 -2.06 8.11
N ARG A 347 -1.48 -3.26 8.08
CA ARG A 347 -0.74 -4.52 8.21
C ARG A 347 0.09 -4.78 6.96
N PHE A 348 1.21 -5.47 7.12
CA PHE A 348 2.08 -5.80 5.99
C PHE A 348 1.35 -6.61 4.91
N THR A 349 0.53 -7.59 5.30
CA THR A 349 -0.25 -8.43 4.38
C THR A 349 -1.27 -7.64 3.55
N ASP A 350 -1.81 -6.56 4.11
CA ASP A 350 -2.78 -5.70 3.41
C ASP A 350 -2.14 -4.95 2.23
N LEU A 351 -0.81 -4.79 2.19
CA LEU A 351 -0.14 -4.05 1.11
C LEU A 351 -0.16 -4.78 -0.23
N LEU A 352 -0.25 -6.12 -0.21
CA LEU A 352 -0.35 -6.96 -1.40
C LEU A 352 -1.80 -7.20 -1.82
N GLU A 353 -2.74 -7.08 -0.88
CA GLU A 353 -4.14 -7.47 -1.08
C GLU A 353 -5.07 -6.27 -1.26
N GLN A 354 -4.76 -5.13 -0.65
CA GLN A 354 -5.62 -3.96 -0.60
C GLN A 354 -5.09 -2.81 -1.47
N GLY A 355 -6.04 -2.04 -2.02
CA GLY A 355 -5.73 -0.86 -2.81
C GLY A 355 -5.22 0.33 -1.99
N PRO A 356 -4.80 1.42 -2.66
CA PRO A 356 -4.28 2.62 -2.01
C PRO A 356 -5.23 3.27 -0.99
N GLN A 357 -6.56 3.10 -1.14
CA GLN A 357 -7.54 3.73 -0.25
C GLN A 357 -7.40 3.32 1.21
N ALA A 358 -7.15 2.04 1.49
CA ALA A 358 -7.01 1.54 2.86
C ALA A 358 -5.81 2.18 3.59
N LYS A 359 -4.74 2.45 2.84
CA LYS A 359 -3.52 3.09 3.34
C LYS A 359 -3.80 4.52 3.83
N ILE A 360 -4.47 5.32 3.01
CA ILE A 360 -4.81 6.70 3.36
C ILE A 360 -5.89 6.74 4.44
N PHE A 361 -6.85 5.82 4.39
CA PHE A 361 -7.90 5.72 5.41
C PHE A 361 -7.34 5.42 6.79
N SER A 362 -6.37 4.51 6.91
CA SER A 362 -5.67 4.24 8.18
C SER A 362 -4.98 5.49 8.74
N GLN A 363 -4.29 6.27 7.89
CA GLN A 363 -3.67 7.53 8.32
C GLN A 363 -4.71 8.57 8.75
N LEU A 364 -5.82 8.66 8.01
CA LEU A 364 -6.93 9.56 8.34
C LEU A 364 -7.56 9.20 9.69
N LEU A 365 -7.77 7.91 9.98
CA LEU A 365 -8.30 7.46 11.27
C LEU A 365 -7.39 7.84 12.45
N ARG A 366 -6.06 7.75 12.26
CA ARG A 366 -5.08 8.12 13.29
C ARG A 366 -5.11 9.61 13.60
N ILE A 367 -5.02 10.44 12.56
CA ILE A 367 -5.01 11.90 12.73
C ILE A 367 -6.37 12.43 13.21
N ALA A 368 -7.48 11.81 12.78
CA ALA A 368 -8.83 12.12 13.25
C ALA A 368 -8.96 11.81 14.74
N ARG A 369 -8.56 10.60 15.18
CA ARG A 369 -8.56 10.21 16.59
C ARG A 369 -7.74 11.16 17.46
N ALA A 370 -6.51 11.47 17.04
CA ALA A 370 -5.63 12.39 17.76
C ALA A 370 -6.21 13.81 17.86
N SER A 371 -7.10 14.19 16.93
CA SER A 371 -7.75 15.49 16.88
C SER A 371 -9.19 15.50 17.39
N GLY A 372 -9.69 14.38 17.95
CA GLY A 372 -11.04 14.27 18.51
C GLY A 372 -12.18 14.18 17.46
N PHE A 373 -11.86 13.78 16.23
CA PHE A 373 -12.82 13.56 15.16
C PHE A 373 -13.23 12.08 15.04
N VAL A 374 -14.46 11.84 14.61
CA VAL A 374 -14.99 10.52 14.24
C VAL A 374 -15.37 10.48 12.77
N VAL A 375 -15.12 9.34 12.12
CA VAL A 375 -15.35 9.18 10.67
C VAL A 375 -16.71 8.50 10.42
N PRO A 376 -17.62 9.09 9.62
CA PRO A 376 -18.92 8.50 9.33
C PRO A 376 -18.77 7.25 8.46
N THR A 377 -19.73 6.35 8.58
CA THR A 377 -19.81 5.19 7.69
C THR A 377 -20.65 5.57 6.49
N VAL A 378 -20.00 5.93 5.39
CA VAL A 378 -20.68 6.37 4.16
C VAL A 378 -21.14 5.15 3.34
N LYS A 379 -22.37 5.22 2.83
CA LYS A 379 -22.86 4.28 1.82
C LYS A 379 -22.44 4.80 0.45
N SER A 380 -21.78 3.96 -0.34
CA SER A 380 -21.39 4.32 -1.71
C SER A 380 -22.63 4.43 -2.59
N ASN A 381 -23.19 5.63 -2.69
CA ASN A 381 -24.33 5.91 -3.56
C ASN A 381 -23.86 6.78 -4.73
N GLY A 382 -23.93 6.24 -5.96
CA GLY A 382 -23.72 6.99 -7.20
C GLY A 382 -22.26 7.27 -7.59
N ARG A 383 -22.07 7.53 -8.90
CA ARG A 383 -20.85 8.10 -9.47
C ARG A 383 -21.14 9.56 -9.79
N ASP A 384 -20.58 10.47 -9.01
CA ASP A 384 -20.50 11.87 -9.43
C ASP A 384 -19.20 12.02 -10.22
N GLU A 385 -19.29 12.08 -11.54
CA GLU A 385 -18.14 12.41 -12.38
C GLU A 385 -17.77 13.89 -12.19
N TYR A 386 -16.48 14.17 -12.02
CA TYR A 386 -15.97 15.54 -11.92
C TYR A 386 -14.89 15.77 -12.98
N THR A 387 -14.72 17.03 -13.39
CA THR A 387 -13.72 17.40 -14.39
C THR A 387 -12.29 17.21 -13.84
N GLY A 388 -11.52 16.35 -14.49
CA GLY A 388 -10.14 16.01 -14.14
C GLY A 388 -9.11 17.09 -14.50
N ALA A 389 -7.86 16.64 -14.68
CA ALA A 389 -6.76 17.48 -15.14
C ALA A 389 -6.99 18.00 -16.57
N THR A 390 -6.24 19.05 -16.95
CA THR A 390 -6.23 19.60 -18.31
C THR A 390 -4.89 19.33 -18.98
N VAL A 391 -4.96 19.06 -20.28
CA VAL A 391 -3.83 19.03 -21.19
C VAL A 391 -4.01 20.20 -22.15
N PHE A 392 -3.00 21.05 -22.31
CA PHE A 392 -3.03 22.12 -23.30
C PHE A 392 -2.97 21.54 -24.70
N GLU A 393 -3.63 22.22 -25.64
CA GLU A 393 -3.50 21.88 -27.05
C GLU A 393 -2.04 22.05 -27.48
N PRO A 394 -1.38 21.00 -27.99
CA PRO A 394 0.02 21.08 -28.34
C PRO A 394 0.22 21.94 -29.59
N VAL A 395 1.21 22.81 -29.56
CA VAL A 395 1.74 23.45 -30.77
C VAL A 395 2.64 22.42 -31.47
N CYS A 396 2.04 21.65 -32.36
CA CYS A 396 2.73 20.58 -33.08
C CYS A 396 3.80 21.14 -34.02
N GLY A 397 5.01 20.64 -33.89
CA GLY A 397 6.13 21.04 -34.73
C GLY A 397 7.40 20.26 -34.41
N PHE A 398 8.38 20.39 -35.29
CA PHE A 398 9.76 20.01 -35.00
C PHE A 398 10.48 21.25 -34.44
N TYR A 399 11.08 21.10 -33.26
CA TYR A 399 11.81 22.16 -32.58
C TYR A 399 13.29 21.79 -32.54
N ASP A 400 14.10 22.52 -33.29
CA ASP A 400 15.56 22.43 -33.34
C ASP A 400 16.25 23.30 -32.26
N GLU A 401 15.44 23.94 -31.41
CA GLU A 401 15.86 24.79 -30.30
C GLU A 401 15.55 24.14 -28.92
N PRO A 402 16.29 24.52 -27.87
CA PRO A 402 16.05 24.06 -26.50
C PRO A 402 14.62 24.34 -25.99
N ILE A 403 13.88 23.29 -25.64
CA ILE A 403 12.58 23.37 -24.97
C ILE A 403 12.73 23.14 -23.47
N ILE A 404 12.33 24.13 -22.68
CA ILE A 404 12.43 24.11 -21.22
C ILE A 404 11.17 23.48 -20.64
N THR A 405 11.32 22.48 -19.76
CA THR A 405 10.20 21.91 -19.00
C THR A 405 10.21 22.43 -17.56
N LEU A 406 9.15 23.11 -17.16
CA LEU A 406 8.89 23.55 -15.78
C LEU A 406 7.76 22.69 -15.19
N ASP A 407 7.93 22.23 -13.95
CA ASP A 407 7.05 21.23 -13.33
C ASP A 407 6.72 21.59 -11.86
N PHE A 408 5.48 21.41 -11.43
CA PHE A 408 5.06 21.71 -10.07
C PHE A 408 5.50 20.62 -9.09
N SER A 409 6.20 21.04 -8.03
CA SER A 409 6.70 20.13 -7.00
C SER A 409 5.56 19.64 -6.09
N SER A 410 5.23 18.34 -6.17
CA SER A 410 4.14 17.74 -5.38
C SER A 410 2.80 18.48 -5.58
N PHE A 411 2.41 18.67 -6.85
CA PHE A 411 1.34 19.56 -7.28
C PHE A 411 0.04 19.48 -6.47
N TYR A 412 -0.72 18.38 -6.58
CA TYR A 412 -2.00 18.25 -5.83
C TYR A 412 -1.84 18.32 -4.31
N PRO A 413 -0.85 17.66 -3.68
CA PRO A 413 -0.55 17.89 -2.27
C PRO A 413 -0.35 19.37 -1.91
N SER A 414 0.39 20.13 -2.72
CA SER A 414 0.65 21.55 -2.46
C SER A 414 -0.62 22.40 -2.56
N ILE A 415 -1.51 22.13 -3.52
CA ILE A 415 -2.83 22.80 -3.64
C ILE A 415 -3.70 22.54 -2.42
N ILE A 416 -3.78 21.28 -1.98
CA ILE A 416 -4.54 20.90 -0.78
C ILE A 416 -4.04 21.67 0.45
N ILE A 417 -2.72 21.79 0.61
CA ILE A 417 -2.12 22.52 1.73
C ILE A 417 -2.38 24.04 1.61
N ALA A 418 -2.09 24.64 0.46
CA ALA A 418 -2.14 26.09 0.25
C ALA A 418 -3.55 26.65 0.45
N HIS A 419 -4.58 25.92 -0.02
CA HIS A 419 -5.97 26.33 0.06
C HIS A 419 -6.76 25.66 1.21
N ASN A 420 -6.07 24.97 2.12
CA ASN A 420 -6.65 24.32 3.31
C ASN A 420 -7.83 23.37 2.98
N LEU A 421 -7.73 22.60 1.89
CA LEU A 421 -8.82 21.75 1.39
C LEU A 421 -8.94 20.47 2.22
N CYS A 422 -10.06 20.27 2.92
CA CYS A 422 -10.25 19.11 3.79
C CYS A 422 -11.74 18.84 4.05
N TYR A 423 -12.06 17.59 4.40
CA TYR A 423 -13.39 17.20 4.88
C TYR A 423 -13.87 18.12 6.03
N THR A 424 -12.98 18.42 6.97
CA THR A 424 -13.25 19.22 8.17
C THR A 424 -13.30 20.73 7.94
N THR A 425 -12.94 21.20 6.74
CA THR A 425 -12.93 22.64 6.39
C THR A 425 -13.99 22.98 5.34
N LEU A 426 -14.60 21.98 4.71
CA LEU A 426 -15.68 22.13 3.74
C LEU A 426 -16.93 22.71 4.40
N LEU A 427 -17.44 23.81 3.86
CA LEU A 427 -18.78 24.30 4.20
C LEU A 427 -19.81 23.50 3.38
N ALA A 428 -20.58 22.66 4.07
CA ALA A 428 -21.63 21.87 3.44
C ALA A 428 -22.93 22.68 3.31
N PRO A 429 -23.70 22.53 2.22
CA PRO A 429 -25.07 23.01 2.16
C PRO A 429 -25.88 22.42 3.32
N THR A 430 -26.56 23.27 4.10
CA THR A 430 -27.52 22.79 5.09
C THR A 430 -28.65 22.03 4.37
N PRO A 431 -29.08 20.85 4.87
CA PRO A 431 -30.08 20.00 4.21
C PRO A 431 -31.46 20.66 4.03
N THR A 432 -31.68 21.83 4.61
CA THR A 432 -32.93 22.61 4.54
C THR A 432 -32.99 23.61 3.39
N SER A 433 -31.95 23.77 2.56
CA SER A 433 -31.92 24.76 1.47
C SER A 433 -31.43 24.15 0.16
N ALA A 434 -32.32 23.99 -0.83
CA ALA A 434 -31.98 23.50 -2.17
C ALA A 434 -31.15 24.50 -3.00
N HIS A 435 -31.02 25.74 -2.54
CA HIS A 435 -30.15 26.77 -3.10
C HIS A 435 -29.54 27.57 -1.94
N THR A 436 -28.38 27.16 -1.44
CA THR A 436 -27.64 27.95 -0.44
C THR A 436 -26.73 28.91 -1.19
N ASP A 437 -27.09 30.18 -1.23
CA ASP A 437 -26.17 31.22 -1.69
C ASP A 437 -24.98 31.34 -0.71
N ALA A 438 -23.89 31.93 -1.19
CA ALA A 438 -22.65 32.06 -0.41
C ALA A 438 -22.88 32.78 0.93
N ALA A 439 -23.75 33.80 0.92
CA ALA A 439 -24.08 34.61 2.08
C ALA A 439 -24.80 33.79 3.17
N SER A 440 -25.70 32.88 2.79
CA SER A 440 -26.40 31.99 3.72
C SER A 440 -25.43 30.98 4.36
N LEU A 441 -24.50 30.41 3.59
CA LEU A 441 -23.48 29.49 4.13
C LEU A 441 -22.56 30.20 5.14
N LEU A 442 -22.08 31.38 4.78
CA LEU A 442 -21.17 32.16 5.63
C LEU A 442 -21.86 32.62 6.92
N SER A 443 -23.07 33.16 6.82
CA SER A 443 -23.84 33.64 7.98
C SER A 443 -24.22 32.51 8.94
N ALA A 444 -24.56 31.31 8.44
CA ALA A 444 -24.84 30.13 9.28
C ALA A 444 -23.66 29.75 10.19
N HIS A 445 -22.43 30.11 9.78
CA HIS A 445 -21.21 29.84 10.53
C HIS A 445 -20.60 31.08 11.19
N ASN A 446 -21.24 32.25 11.11
CA ASN A 446 -20.70 33.55 11.53
C ASN A 446 -19.33 33.86 10.90
N LEU A 447 -19.16 33.54 9.61
CA LEU A 447 -17.93 33.75 8.87
C LEU A 447 -18.05 34.95 7.91
N SER A 448 -16.95 35.66 7.70
CA SER A 448 -16.84 36.67 6.65
C SER A 448 -16.34 36.03 5.34
N PRO A 449 -16.50 36.69 4.18
CA PRO A 449 -15.89 36.23 2.93
C PRO A 449 -14.37 36.05 3.03
N ASP A 450 -13.69 36.86 3.86
CA ASP A 450 -12.25 36.75 4.07
C ASP A 450 -11.83 35.53 4.89
N ASP A 451 -12.77 34.91 5.61
CA ASP A 451 -12.52 33.69 6.38
C ASP A 451 -12.59 32.42 5.53
N CYS A 452 -13.03 32.54 4.27
CA CYS A 452 -13.27 31.40 3.39
C CYS A 452 -12.56 31.55 2.04
N THR A 453 -12.29 30.41 1.42
CA THR A 453 -11.83 30.31 0.03
C THR A 453 -12.97 29.74 -0.80
N ARG A 454 -13.43 30.52 -1.78
CA ARG A 454 -14.27 30.01 -2.86
C ARG A 454 -13.36 29.38 -3.92
N THR A 455 -13.62 28.13 -4.25
CA THR A 455 -12.84 27.36 -5.22
C THR A 455 -13.36 27.56 -6.65
N PRO A 456 -12.59 27.21 -7.68
CA PRO A 456 -13.05 27.29 -9.08
C PRO A 456 -14.24 26.35 -9.36
N ALA A 457 -14.38 25.30 -8.55
CA ALA A 457 -15.53 24.39 -8.57
C ALA A 457 -16.76 24.93 -7.82
N GLY A 458 -16.71 26.17 -7.32
CA GLY A 458 -17.82 26.80 -6.59
C GLY A 458 -18.00 26.34 -5.14
N CYS A 459 -17.14 25.46 -4.63
CA CYS A 459 -17.16 25.00 -3.24
C CYS A 459 -16.50 26.02 -2.30
N TYR A 460 -16.91 26.03 -1.03
CA TYR A 460 -16.36 26.92 0.01
C TYR A 460 -15.62 26.12 1.08
N PHE A 461 -14.41 26.57 1.43
CA PHE A 461 -13.60 26.01 2.50
C PHE A 461 -13.14 27.10 3.46
N VAL A 462 -13.19 26.85 4.76
CA VAL A 462 -12.66 27.79 5.76
C VAL A 462 -11.14 27.86 5.67
N LYS A 463 -10.58 29.06 5.84
CA LYS A 463 -9.14 29.28 5.82
C LYS A 463 -8.47 28.76 7.10
N LYS A 464 -7.15 28.58 7.01
CA LYS A 464 -6.32 27.97 8.07
C LYS A 464 -6.39 28.71 9.42
N HIS A 465 -6.58 30.03 9.43
CA HIS A 465 -6.67 30.81 10.68
C HIS A 465 -7.93 30.53 11.48
N ILE A 466 -9.00 30.04 10.85
CA ILE A 466 -10.23 29.59 11.52
C ILE A 466 -10.09 28.15 11.99
N HIS A 467 -9.68 27.26 11.09
CA HIS A 467 -9.47 25.84 11.39
C HIS A 467 -8.48 25.21 10.41
N GLU A 468 -7.48 24.51 10.94
CA GLU A 468 -6.56 23.75 10.13
C GLU A 468 -7.14 22.38 9.74
N GLY A 469 -7.23 22.12 8.44
CA GLY A 469 -7.72 20.85 7.93
C GLY A 469 -6.80 19.66 8.26
N LEU A 470 -7.41 18.49 8.51
CA LEU A 470 -6.68 17.25 8.75
C LEU A 470 -5.86 16.78 7.53
N LEU A 471 -6.37 16.94 6.29
CA LEU A 471 -5.62 16.57 5.08
C LEU A 471 -4.38 17.46 4.86
N PRO A 472 -4.47 18.81 4.93
CA PRO A 472 -3.29 19.68 4.93
C PRO A 472 -2.25 19.32 5.99
N ARG A 473 -2.71 19.01 7.22
CA ARG A 473 -1.81 18.59 8.31
C ARG A 473 -1.12 17.26 8.00
N LEU A 474 -1.87 16.23 7.58
CA LEU A 474 -1.33 14.94 7.17
C LEU A 474 -0.28 15.09 6.05
N LEU A 475 -0.59 15.87 5.02
CA LEU A 475 0.33 16.10 3.92
C LEU A 475 1.61 16.83 4.35
N ARG A 476 1.51 17.82 5.25
CA ARG A 476 2.69 18.48 5.83
C ARG A 476 3.55 17.51 6.63
N GLU A 477 2.95 16.65 7.44
CA GLU A 477 3.67 15.62 8.19
C GLU A 477 4.39 14.64 7.23
N LEU A 478 3.72 14.17 6.16
CA LEU A 478 4.32 13.30 5.14
C LEU A 478 5.47 13.97 4.38
N LEU A 479 5.31 15.22 3.94
CA LEU A 479 6.33 15.96 3.22
C LEU A 479 7.53 16.30 4.11
N ALA A 480 7.30 16.70 5.37
CA ALA A 480 8.37 16.97 6.33
C ALA A 480 9.17 15.69 6.66
N ALA A 481 8.49 14.57 6.88
CA ALA A 481 9.14 13.27 7.07
C ALA A 481 9.97 12.88 5.83
N ARG A 482 9.48 13.18 4.61
CA ARG A 482 10.20 12.87 3.37
C ARG A 482 11.48 13.70 3.25
N GLN A 483 11.42 14.98 3.57
CA GLN A 483 12.60 15.84 3.56
C GLN A 483 13.64 15.41 4.60
N THR A 484 13.18 14.94 5.77
CA THR A 484 14.07 14.38 6.80
C THR A 484 14.76 13.12 6.28
N ALA A 485 14.01 12.16 5.72
CA ALA A 485 14.57 10.94 5.13
C ALA A 485 15.58 11.23 3.99
N LYS A 486 15.31 12.23 3.14
CA LYS A 486 16.25 12.67 2.09
C LYS A 486 17.54 13.25 2.66
N ARG A 487 17.46 14.04 3.75
CA ARG A 487 18.64 14.61 4.42
C ARG A 487 19.49 13.52 5.07
N GLU A 488 18.86 12.58 5.77
CA GLU A 488 19.54 11.42 6.36
C GLU A 488 20.19 10.55 5.27
N LEU A 489 19.49 10.30 4.16
CA LEU A 489 20.02 9.54 3.02
C LEU A 489 21.24 10.20 2.38
N ALA A 490 21.34 11.53 2.39
CA ALA A 490 22.47 12.24 1.80
C ALA A 490 23.78 12.01 2.57
N VAL A 491 23.71 11.78 3.88
CA VAL A 491 24.89 11.62 4.77
C VAL A 491 25.16 10.18 5.19
N GLU A 492 24.19 9.28 5.04
CA GLU A 492 24.33 7.87 5.44
C GLU A 492 25.30 7.11 4.51
N THR A 493 26.16 6.28 5.08
CA THR A 493 27.20 5.53 4.34
C THR A 493 26.90 4.04 4.29
N ASP A 494 26.18 3.50 5.28
CA ASP A 494 25.85 2.09 5.33
C ASP A 494 24.88 1.71 4.19
N PRO A 495 25.25 0.78 3.29
CA PRO A 495 24.42 0.46 2.13
C PRO A 495 23.03 -0.06 2.48
N PHE A 496 22.86 -0.73 3.61
CA PHE A 496 21.56 -1.26 4.03
C PHE A 496 20.65 -0.16 4.58
N LYS A 497 21.18 0.71 5.45
CA LYS A 497 20.44 1.88 5.96
C LYS A 497 20.09 2.87 4.85
N ARG A 498 21.01 3.11 3.90
CA ARG A 498 20.71 3.93 2.70
C ARG A 498 19.50 3.39 1.95
N ARG A 499 19.37 2.07 1.81
CA ARG A 499 18.20 1.45 1.16
C ARG A 499 16.92 1.71 1.96
N ILE A 500 16.95 1.51 3.29
CA ILE A 500 15.79 1.79 4.15
C ILE A 500 15.34 3.26 3.99
N LEU A 501 16.28 4.20 4.00
CA LEU A 501 15.98 5.63 3.88
C LEU A 501 15.43 5.99 2.48
N ASP A 502 15.96 5.40 1.42
CA ASP A 502 15.44 5.60 0.07
C ASP A 502 14.04 4.99 -0.10
N SER A 503 13.83 3.76 0.39
CA SER A 503 12.51 3.13 0.47
C SER A 503 11.50 4.01 1.21
N ARG A 504 11.92 4.59 2.35
CA ARG A 504 11.10 5.48 3.16
C ARG A 504 10.72 6.76 2.42
N GLN A 505 11.65 7.45 1.76
CA GLN A 505 11.33 8.70 1.04
C GLN A 505 10.41 8.45 -0.16
N LEU A 506 10.58 7.32 -0.86
CA LEU A 506 9.71 6.90 -1.96
C LEU A 506 8.30 6.54 -1.48
N ALA A 507 8.20 5.84 -0.35
CA ALA A 507 6.92 5.49 0.25
C ALA A 507 6.16 6.76 0.70
N LEU A 508 6.84 7.71 1.35
CA LEU A 508 6.25 9.00 1.74
C LEU A 508 5.76 9.82 0.55
N LYS A 509 6.55 9.86 -0.55
CA LYS A 509 6.14 10.51 -1.81
C LYS A 509 4.85 9.88 -2.35
N THR A 510 4.84 8.56 -2.41
CA THR A 510 3.72 7.79 -2.93
C THR A 510 2.45 8.00 -2.09
N CYS A 511 2.56 7.98 -0.76
CA CYS A 511 1.44 8.28 0.14
C CYS A 511 0.88 9.68 -0.07
N ALA A 512 1.73 10.70 -0.17
CA ALA A 512 1.29 12.08 -0.38
C ALA A 512 0.47 12.21 -1.69
N ASN A 513 0.92 11.57 -2.77
CA ASN A 513 0.22 11.59 -4.05
C ASN A 513 -1.15 10.88 -4.01
N PHE A 514 -1.29 9.83 -3.18
CA PHE A 514 -2.54 9.11 -3.04
C PHE A 514 -3.63 9.85 -2.25
N VAL A 515 -3.29 10.89 -1.47
CA VAL A 515 -4.28 11.63 -0.66
C VAL A 515 -5.36 12.27 -1.54
N TYR A 516 -4.98 12.88 -2.66
CA TYR A 516 -5.94 13.42 -3.63
C TYR A 516 -6.82 12.32 -4.24
N GLY A 517 -6.18 11.22 -4.70
CA GLY A 517 -6.91 10.10 -5.30
C GLY A 517 -7.92 9.49 -4.33
N PHE A 518 -7.62 9.46 -3.04
CA PHE A 518 -8.53 9.01 -2.00
C PHE A 518 -9.81 9.86 -1.92
N THR A 519 -9.71 11.19 -2.02
CA THR A 519 -10.90 12.07 -1.95
C THR A 519 -11.79 11.94 -3.19
N GLY A 520 -11.21 11.67 -4.36
CA GLY A 520 -11.95 11.61 -5.64
C GLY A 520 -12.36 10.20 -6.10
N SER A 521 -12.10 9.15 -5.33
CA SER A 521 -12.38 7.78 -5.77
C SER A 521 -13.83 7.37 -5.56
N HIS A 522 -14.49 6.87 -6.62
CA HIS A 522 -15.83 6.28 -6.57
C HIS A 522 -15.87 4.90 -7.26
N PRO A 523 -16.36 3.83 -6.58
CA PRO A 523 -16.72 3.78 -5.16
C PRO A 523 -15.48 3.95 -4.25
N GLY A 524 -15.67 4.54 -3.07
CA GLY A 524 -14.59 4.80 -2.12
C GLY A 524 -15.05 4.71 -0.67
N VAL A 525 -14.08 4.62 0.26
CA VAL A 525 -14.36 4.53 1.71
C VAL A 525 -14.89 5.84 2.29
N LEU A 526 -14.43 6.99 1.78
CA LEU A 526 -14.86 8.33 2.19
C LEU A 526 -14.75 9.31 1.00
N PRO A 527 -15.53 9.13 -0.07
CA PRO A 527 -15.46 10.02 -1.23
C PRO A 527 -15.92 11.44 -0.86
N CYS A 528 -15.26 12.44 -1.45
CA CYS A 528 -15.65 13.85 -1.40
C CYS A 528 -15.28 14.51 -2.74
N PRO A 529 -16.16 14.41 -3.75
CA PRO A 529 -15.91 14.98 -5.07
C PRO A 529 -15.70 16.50 -5.03
N GLN A 530 -16.24 17.19 -4.02
CA GLN A 530 -16.03 18.63 -3.79
C GLN A 530 -14.54 18.97 -3.57
N ILE A 531 -13.80 18.14 -2.84
CA ILE A 531 -12.35 18.35 -2.66
C ILE A 531 -11.64 18.04 -3.98
N ALA A 532 -11.97 16.92 -4.62
CA ALA A 532 -11.29 16.48 -5.84
C ALA A 532 -11.47 17.48 -6.99
N SER A 533 -12.69 17.99 -7.20
CA SER A 533 -13.01 19.00 -8.22
C SER A 533 -12.38 20.36 -7.92
N SER A 534 -12.26 20.72 -6.64
CA SER A 534 -11.59 21.96 -6.23
C SER A 534 -10.08 21.89 -6.50
N VAL A 535 -9.44 20.75 -6.20
CA VAL A 535 -8.01 20.53 -6.48
C VAL A 535 -7.74 20.60 -7.98
N THR A 536 -8.53 19.92 -8.81
CA THR A 536 -8.35 19.98 -10.26
C THR A 536 -8.68 21.36 -10.82
N GLY A 537 -9.68 22.04 -10.26
CA GLY A 537 -10.02 23.43 -10.57
C GLY A 537 -8.85 24.38 -10.39
N PHE A 538 -8.25 24.40 -9.20
CA PHE A 538 -7.05 25.21 -8.94
C PHE A 538 -5.88 24.79 -9.82
N GLY A 539 -5.70 23.49 -10.07
CA GLY A 539 -4.64 23.01 -10.94
C GLY A 539 -4.71 23.59 -12.35
N ARG A 540 -5.92 23.66 -12.93
CA ARG A 540 -6.16 24.29 -14.23
C ARG A 540 -5.86 25.79 -14.22
N GLU A 541 -6.33 26.51 -13.20
CA GLU A 541 -6.06 27.94 -13.08
C GLU A 541 -4.57 28.25 -12.92
N MET A 542 -3.84 27.43 -12.16
CA MET A 542 -2.40 27.59 -11.96
C MET A 542 -1.60 27.35 -13.24
N LEU A 543 -1.95 26.32 -14.03
CA LEU A 543 -1.34 26.10 -15.34
C LEU A 543 -1.62 27.26 -16.29
N GLU A 544 -2.86 27.72 -16.37
CA GLU A 544 -3.25 28.83 -17.25
C GLU A 544 -2.57 30.15 -16.82
N SER A 545 -2.43 30.38 -15.52
CA SER A 545 -1.70 31.54 -14.98
C SER A 545 -0.21 31.45 -15.27
N THR A 546 0.37 30.24 -15.19
CA THR A 546 1.77 29.99 -15.57
C THR A 546 2.00 30.29 -17.04
N LYS A 547 1.10 29.82 -17.92
CA LYS A 547 1.13 30.10 -19.35
C LYS A 547 1.09 31.60 -19.64
N ARG A 548 0.07 32.28 -19.10
CA ARG A 548 -0.07 33.74 -19.24
C ARG A 548 1.17 34.48 -18.75
N TRP A 549 1.70 34.10 -17.59
CA TRP A 549 2.92 34.73 -17.06
C TRP A 549 4.10 34.60 -18.03
N VAL A 550 4.33 33.41 -18.58
CA VAL A 550 5.44 33.17 -19.53
C VAL A 550 5.26 34.01 -20.79
N GLU A 551 4.07 33.97 -21.40
CA GLU A 551 3.78 34.62 -22.69
C GLU A 551 3.68 36.15 -22.59
N GLU A 552 3.25 36.69 -21.43
CA GLU A 552 3.12 38.14 -21.24
C GLU A 552 4.41 38.77 -20.68
N THR A 553 5.13 38.07 -19.80
CA THR A 553 6.32 38.64 -19.11
C THR A 553 7.57 38.51 -19.95
N VAL A 554 7.75 37.38 -20.64
CA VAL A 554 8.98 37.06 -21.37
C VAL A 554 8.83 37.45 -22.83
N THR A 555 8.83 38.75 -23.07
CA THR A 555 8.62 39.34 -24.40
C THR A 555 9.68 40.37 -24.76
N VAL A 556 9.86 40.59 -26.05
CA VAL A 556 10.75 41.64 -26.58
C VAL A 556 10.30 43.03 -26.11
N ALA A 557 8.99 43.25 -25.99
CA ALA A 557 8.42 44.49 -25.45
C ALA A 557 8.85 44.76 -24.00
N ASN A 558 9.06 43.70 -23.21
CA ASN A 558 9.56 43.78 -21.83
C ASN A 558 11.09 43.67 -21.73
N GLY A 559 11.82 43.95 -22.81
CA GLY A 559 13.28 43.98 -22.85
C GLY A 559 13.96 42.61 -22.86
N ARG A 560 13.25 41.55 -23.24
CA ARG A 560 13.84 40.22 -23.46
C ARG A 560 14.32 40.05 -24.90
N GLN A 561 15.20 39.08 -25.14
CA GLN A 561 15.73 38.84 -26.48
C GLN A 561 14.70 38.21 -27.43
N HIS A 562 13.78 37.40 -26.89
CA HIS A 562 12.78 36.66 -27.64
C HIS A 562 11.43 36.71 -26.93
N ASN A 563 10.36 36.41 -27.67
CA ASN A 563 9.04 36.15 -27.10
C ASN A 563 8.96 34.66 -26.73
N ALA A 564 8.73 34.38 -25.45
CA ALA A 564 8.52 33.00 -25.01
C ALA A 564 7.10 32.54 -25.31
N GLU A 565 6.94 31.24 -25.52
CA GLU A 565 5.66 30.60 -25.82
C GLU A 565 5.53 29.28 -25.07
N VAL A 566 4.34 28.98 -24.55
CA VAL A 566 4.05 27.64 -24.00
C VAL A 566 3.53 26.74 -25.10
N ILE A 567 4.38 25.82 -25.57
CA ILE A 567 4.09 24.95 -26.70
C ILE A 567 3.33 23.67 -26.29
N TYR A 568 3.40 23.29 -25.02
CA TYR A 568 2.66 22.15 -24.49
C TYR A 568 2.51 22.26 -22.96
N GLY A 569 1.51 21.61 -22.41
CA GLY A 569 1.34 21.45 -20.97
C GLY A 569 0.49 20.24 -20.66
N ASP A 570 0.89 19.49 -19.63
CA ASP A 570 0.18 18.30 -19.17
C ASP A 570 0.14 18.31 -17.66
N THR A 571 -1.08 18.46 -17.11
CA THR A 571 -1.45 18.28 -15.71
C THR A 571 -0.71 19.15 -14.69
N ASP A 572 0.59 18.95 -14.51
CA ASP A 572 1.48 19.59 -13.54
C ASP A 572 2.71 20.24 -14.18
N CYS A 573 2.90 20.15 -15.49
CA CYS A 573 4.05 20.73 -16.18
C CYS A 573 3.68 21.57 -17.41
N VAL A 574 4.56 22.53 -17.71
CA VAL A 574 4.53 23.34 -18.94
C VAL A 574 5.86 23.18 -19.69
N MET A 575 5.78 23.07 -21.01
CA MET A 575 6.92 23.06 -21.92
C MET A 575 6.95 24.39 -22.66
N CYS A 576 8.03 25.13 -22.46
CA CYS A 576 8.16 26.50 -22.89
C CYS A 576 9.31 26.61 -23.89
N ARG A 577 9.02 27.29 -24.99
CA ARG A 577 10.02 27.79 -25.91
C ARG A 577 10.43 29.19 -25.48
N PHE A 578 11.70 29.40 -25.17
CA PHE A 578 12.23 30.70 -24.74
C PHE A 578 13.11 31.39 -25.80
N GLY A 579 13.37 30.74 -26.94
CA GLY A 579 14.17 31.29 -28.04
C GLY A 579 15.68 31.32 -27.81
N VAL A 580 16.17 30.72 -26.72
CA VAL A 580 17.61 30.62 -26.43
C VAL A 580 18.26 29.54 -27.29
N SER A 581 19.52 29.75 -27.67
CA SER A 581 20.21 28.87 -28.63
C SER A 581 21.00 27.74 -27.99
N THR A 582 21.35 27.85 -26.70
CA THR A 582 22.20 26.88 -26.01
C THR A 582 21.48 26.21 -24.83
N VAL A 583 21.86 24.96 -24.54
CA VAL A 583 21.34 24.21 -23.39
C VAL A 583 21.71 24.88 -22.06
N GLY A 584 22.91 25.48 -21.99
CA GLY A 584 23.38 26.18 -20.78
C GLY A 584 22.48 27.36 -20.43
N GLU A 585 22.23 28.25 -21.39
CA GLU A 585 21.32 29.39 -21.22
C GLU A 585 19.89 28.93 -20.91
N ALA A 586 19.42 27.87 -21.55
CA ALA A 586 18.09 27.32 -21.29
C ALA A 586 17.91 26.82 -19.85
N ILE A 587 18.95 26.22 -19.26
CA ILE A 587 18.92 25.81 -17.86
C ILE A 587 18.81 27.02 -16.93
N ASP A 588 19.59 28.07 -17.17
CA ASP A 588 19.61 29.26 -16.31
C ASP A 588 18.31 30.07 -16.42
N VAL A 589 17.81 30.27 -17.64
CA VAL A 589 16.51 30.92 -17.89
C VAL A 589 15.38 30.10 -17.27
N GLY A 590 15.41 28.77 -17.43
CA GLY A 590 14.40 27.89 -16.86
C GLY A 590 14.35 27.93 -15.33
N ARG A 591 15.51 27.97 -14.66
CA ARG A 591 15.59 28.11 -13.20
C ARG A 591 15.06 29.46 -12.72
N LEU A 592 15.45 30.55 -13.40
CA LEU A 592 14.98 31.89 -13.06
C LEU A 592 13.47 32.02 -13.26
N ALA A 593 12.94 31.52 -14.37
CA ALA A 593 11.50 31.52 -14.63
C ALA A 593 10.74 30.73 -13.56
N ALA A 594 11.22 29.53 -13.21
CA ALA A 594 10.62 28.72 -12.16
C ALA A 594 10.56 29.45 -10.80
N GLU A 595 11.64 30.13 -10.41
CA GLU A 595 11.70 30.92 -9.17
C GLU A 595 10.72 32.09 -9.18
N LEU A 596 10.72 32.89 -10.26
CA LEU A 596 9.84 34.06 -10.39
C LEU A 596 8.37 33.67 -10.41
N ILE A 597 8.01 32.64 -11.18
CA ILE A 597 6.63 32.14 -11.26
C ILE A 597 6.19 31.57 -9.90
N SER A 598 7.09 30.86 -9.20
CA SER A 598 6.78 30.33 -7.86
C SER A 598 6.38 31.43 -6.88
N GLY A 599 6.95 32.63 -7.00
CA GLY A 599 6.59 33.80 -6.18
C GLY A 599 5.18 34.35 -6.39
N THR A 600 4.47 33.90 -7.45
CA THR A 600 3.09 34.32 -7.74
C THR A 600 2.03 33.44 -7.06
N PHE A 601 2.43 32.28 -6.53
CA PHE A 601 1.53 31.32 -5.90
C PHE A 601 1.62 31.33 -4.37
N LEU A 602 0.58 30.80 -3.71
CA LEU A 602 0.56 30.62 -2.26
C LEU A 602 1.54 29.49 -1.86
N ASP A 603 2.28 29.69 -0.76
CA ASP A 603 3.09 28.62 -0.17
C ASP A 603 2.20 27.41 0.21
N PRO A 604 2.62 26.16 -0.07
CA PRO A 604 3.93 25.71 -0.55
C PRO A 604 3.98 25.38 -2.05
N VAL A 605 3.09 25.95 -2.87
CA VAL A 605 3.08 25.70 -4.34
C VAL A 605 4.35 26.28 -4.96
N LYS A 606 5.13 25.43 -5.63
CA LYS A 606 6.40 25.82 -6.26
C LYS A 606 6.56 25.13 -7.61
N LEU A 607 7.04 25.90 -8.58
CA LEU A 607 7.44 25.42 -9.89
C LEU A 607 8.96 25.19 -9.86
N GLU A 608 9.41 24.07 -10.44
CA GLU A 608 10.80 23.69 -10.51
C GLU A 608 11.23 23.49 -11.97
N PHE A 609 12.45 23.92 -12.31
CA PHE A 609 13.08 23.53 -13.56
C PHE A 609 13.36 22.03 -13.54
N ARG A 610 12.85 21.29 -14.53
CA ARG A 610 12.98 19.83 -14.58
C ARG A 610 14.05 19.37 -15.57
N LYS A 611 13.99 19.86 -16.80
CA LYS A 611 14.90 19.46 -17.89
C LYS A 611 14.79 20.39 -19.10
N VAL A 612 15.81 20.33 -19.95
CA VAL A 612 15.78 20.82 -21.32
C VAL A 612 15.62 19.63 -22.26
N LYS A 613 14.78 19.76 -23.28
CA LYS A 613 14.73 18.86 -24.44
C LYS A 613 15.39 19.57 -25.62
N LEU A 614 16.40 18.93 -26.19
CA LEU A 614 17.01 19.29 -27.46
C LEU A 614 17.22 17.97 -28.20
N ILE A 615 16.78 17.88 -29.45
CA ILE A 615 17.01 16.70 -30.27
C ILE A 615 18.36 16.92 -30.95
N ASP A 616 19.35 16.11 -30.57
CA ASP A 616 20.63 16.00 -31.29
C ASP A 616 20.47 15.16 -32.58
#